data_AF-A0A6N4XV58-F1
#
_entry.id   AF-A0A6N4XV58-F1
#
_cell.length_a   1.000
_cell.length_b   1.000
_cell.length_c   1.000
_cell.angle_alpha   90.00
_cell.angle_beta   90.00
_cell.angle_gamma   90.00
#
_symmetry.space_group_name_H-M   'P 1'
#
loop_
_entity.id
_entity.type
_entity.pdbx_description
1 polymer ?
#
loop_
_entity_poly.entity_id
_entity_poly.type
_entity_poly.pdbx_seq_one_letter_code
_entity_poly.pdbx_strand_id
1 'polypeptide(L)'
;MKKLQVLPVLCISICGMGQIPNLPTFQAPTPNNLGNFSNLNYGNQTRPIVPHGGLYNERSSQIEQQNMKMIQEDIKRIAYEQEIRNKQENYKMQQAIEDSYYNLPSFSGKAETQSYYDAYNQLADLNIDNYSISEANFIVENAYYGNKHNYNQFKSGIQKTAKQLLQKMKERKQDTESNTDKNLMIFEYLSKGMKLGGVQHKAIKYDFDDYRGAKNWSKMFVSKLLKTGSGQCHSMPLYYLMLAEEMNAEAHLAFAPNHTYVKFKDEEGEWQNAELTNGIFTTSSIILESGYIKSEALQNDIYMKEQNKKELLAQLYADLANGYAHKYGIDEFVGKTLDKALEYSPKNIYANMLKSTFQQAKLEYVAGQLGIKNLENPEELQNIRFYPRALALLQETKAQFNNIDNLGYVPMPEGAYEEWLGNMKGEANSQKSEALAERIRQINAEKQKQKQQEALRKAQEQKKKESQQSNEKAQYFPIDPKHL
;
A
#
# COMPACT_ATOMS: atom_id res chain seq x y z
N MET A 1 -28.03 -19.09 -30.61
CA MET A 1 -26.57 -19.13 -30.36
C MET A 1 -25.98 -17.75 -30.67
N LYS A 2 -25.88 -16.87 -29.67
CA LYS A 2 -25.14 -15.61 -29.76
C LYS A 2 -24.13 -15.63 -28.62
N LYS A 3 -22.84 -15.62 -28.98
CA LYS A 3 -21.72 -15.59 -28.05
C LYS A 3 -21.76 -14.24 -27.31
N LEU A 4 -21.96 -14.29 -25.99
CA LEU A 4 -21.79 -13.15 -25.11
C LEU A 4 -20.27 -12.90 -24.99
N GLN A 5 -19.80 -11.80 -25.59
CA GLN A 5 -18.44 -11.31 -25.39
C GLN A 5 -18.36 -10.74 -23.97
N VAL A 6 -17.56 -11.39 -23.13
CA VAL A 6 -17.15 -10.87 -21.81
C VAL A 6 -16.06 -9.82 -22.07
N LEU A 7 -16.39 -8.54 -21.95
CA LEU A 7 -15.40 -7.46 -21.81
C LEU A 7 -15.02 -7.36 -20.32
N PRO A 8 -13.73 -7.44 -19.94
CA PRO A 8 -13.28 -6.94 -18.66
C PRO A 8 -12.62 -5.57 -18.90
N VAL A 9 -13.37 -4.49 -18.70
CA VAL A 9 -12.79 -3.16 -18.48
C VAL A 9 -12.79 -2.96 -16.96
N LEU A 10 -11.80 -3.55 -16.29
CA LEU A 10 -11.47 -3.18 -14.91
C LEU A 10 -10.54 -1.96 -15.01
N CYS A 11 -11.12 -0.79 -15.28
CA CYS A 11 -10.45 0.46 -14.97
C CYS A 11 -10.36 0.52 -13.45
N ILE A 12 -9.15 0.41 -12.89
CA ILE A 12 -8.85 0.65 -11.47
C ILE A 12 -8.97 2.17 -11.26
N SER A 13 -10.20 2.68 -11.36
CA SER A 13 -10.56 3.97 -10.78
C SER A 13 -10.93 3.65 -9.34
N ILE A 14 -10.17 4.21 -8.40
CA ILE A 14 -10.42 4.14 -6.96
C ILE A 14 -11.66 5.01 -6.63
N CYS A 15 -12.78 4.75 -7.29
CA CYS A 15 -14.04 5.44 -7.12
C CYS A 15 -15.01 4.51 -6.41
N GLY A 16 -15.36 4.87 -5.17
CA GLY A 16 -16.51 4.35 -4.44
C GLY A 16 -16.44 2.87 -4.05
N MET A 17 -15.62 2.53 -3.05
CA MET A 17 -15.73 1.25 -2.36
C MET A 17 -17.00 1.28 -1.47
N GLY A 18 -18.09 0.68 -1.94
CA GLY A 18 -19.26 0.45 -1.09
C GLY A 18 -18.93 -0.57 0.00
N GLN A 19 -19.28 -0.28 1.26
CA GLN A 19 -19.13 -1.26 2.34
C GLN A 19 -20.12 -2.43 2.13
N ILE A 20 -19.61 -3.66 2.16
CA ILE A 20 -20.44 -4.88 2.07
C ILE A 20 -21.37 -4.92 3.29
N PRO A 21 -22.70 -5.10 3.11
CA PRO A 21 -23.64 -5.09 4.21
C PRO A 21 -23.33 -6.14 5.28
N ASN A 22 -23.68 -5.81 6.53
CA ASN A 22 -23.59 -6.77 7.62
C ASN A 22 -24.61 -7.89 7.44
N LEU A 23 -24.19 -9.13 7.74
CA LEU A 23 -25.16 -10.22 7.85
C LEU A 23 -26.11 -9.87 9.01
N PRO A 24 -27.41 -10.16 8.90
CA PRO A 24 -28.32 -9.98 10.01
C PRO A 24 -27.78 -10.76 11.22
N THR A 25 -27.79 -10.12 12.40
CA THR A 25 -27.45 -10.78 13.65
C THR A 25 -28.54 -11.79 13.99
N PHE A 26 -28.33 -13.04 13.62
CA PHE A 26 -29.20 -14.13 14.06
C PHE A 26 -28.73 -14.58 15.44
N GLN A 27 -29.59 -14.41 16.45
CA GLN A 27 -29.46 -15.16 17.69
C GLN A 27 -29.41 -16.64 17.33
N ALA A 28 -28.45 -17.38 17.91
CA ALA A 28 -28.45 -18.83 17.84
C ALA A 28 -29.87 -19.31 18.18
N PRO A 29 -30.47 -20.24 17.41
CA PRO A 29 -31.81 -20.70 17.69
C PRO A 29 -31.85 -21.19 19.13
N THR A 30 -32.57 -20.47 19.98
CA THR A 30 -33.03 -21.02 21.24
C THR A 30 -33.81 -22.29 20.88
N PRO A 31 -33.60 -23.41 21.58
CA PRO A 31 -34.40 -24.60 21.36
C PRO A 31 -35.82 -24.28 21.84
N ASN A 32 -36.64 -23.70 20.97
CA ASN A 32 -38.04 -23.45 21.24
C ASN A 32 -38.78 -24.77 21.09
N ASN A 33 -39.41 -25.15 22.21
CA ASN A 33 -40.36 -26.24 22.35
C ASN A 33 -41.26 -26.36 21.12
N LEU A 34 -41.31 -27.57 20.57
CA LEU A 34 -42.32 -28.01 19.61
C LEU A 34 -43.71 -27.75 20.19
N GLY A 35 -44.39 -26.75 19.64
CA GLY A 35 -45.79 -26.47 19.89
C GLY A 35 -46.66 -27.64 19.45
N ASN A 36 -47.51 -28.10 20.36
CA ASN A 36 -48.58 -29.06 20.13
C ASN A 36 -49.49 -28.58 18.99
N PHE A 37 -49.49 -29.31 17.86
CA PHE A 37 -50.58 -29.27 16.91
C PHE A 37 -51.58 -30.37 17.26
N SER A 38 -52.61 -30.01 18.01
CA SER A 38 -53.85 -30.79 18.08
C SER A 38 -55.01 -29.84 17.84
N ASN A 39 -55.55 -29.87 16.62
CA ASN A 39 -56.92 -29.46 16.34
C ASN A 39 -57.34 -30.05 15.00
N LEU A 40 -58.16 -31.10 15.05
CA LEU A 40 -59.00 -31.54 13.95
C LEU A 40 -60.41 -31.70 14.49
N ASN A 41 -61.23 -30.72 14.16
CA ASN A 41 -62.66 -30.64 14.42
C ASN A 41 -63.35 -31.50 13.34
N TYR A 42 -63.97 -32.63 13.72
CA TYR A 42 -64.79 -33.43 12.80
C TYR A 42 -66.26 -33.32 13.19
N GLY A 43 -67.05 -32.81 12.24
CA GLY A 43 -68.49 -32.66 12.37
C GLY A 43 -69.23 -34.00 12.41
N ASN A 44 -70.23 -34.04 13.29
CA ASN A 44 -71.22 -35.11 13.42
C ASN A 44 -72.04 -35.32 12.14
N GLN A 45 -72.21 -36.58 11.72
CA GLN A 45 -73.49 -37.09 11.23
C GLN A 45 -73.73 -38.53 11.72
N THR A 46 -74.96 -38.75 12.18
CA THR A 46 -75.48 -39.92 12.89
C THR A 46 -76.03 -41.04 11.99
N ARG A 47 -75.92 -42.30 12.48
CA ARG A 47 -76.88 -43.46 12.51
C ARG A 47 -76.29 -44.80 11.99
N PRO A 48 -76.81 -45.98 12.37
CA PRO A 48 -77.09 -46.53 13.70
C PRO A 48 -76.47 -47.95 13.93
N ILE A 49 -76.67 -48.45 15.15
CA ILE A 49 -76.07 -49.60 15.87
C ILE A 49 -76.31 -51.00 15.27
N VAL A 50 -75.32 -51.91 15.46
CA VAL A 50 -75.57 -53.35 15.73
C VAL A 50 -74.58 -53.84 16.82
N PRO A 51 -75.02 -54.55 17.88
CA PRO A 51 -74.15 -54.96 18.99
C PRO A 51 -73.62 -56.39 18.80
N HIS A 52 -72.31 -56.59 18.92
CA HIS A 52 -71.71 -57.90 19.14
C HIS A 52 -70.75 -57.85 20.32
N GLY A 53 -71.12 -58.56 21.38
CA GLY A 53 -70.27 -58.82 22.53
C GLY A 53 -69.19 -59.84 22.16
N GLY A 54 -68.00 -59.64 22.73
CA GLY A 54 -66.90 -60.58 22.56
C GLY A 54 -65.60 -59.99 23.10
N LEU A 55 -65.35 -60.23 24.39
CA LEU A 55 -64.05 -60.34 25.05
C LEU A 55 -62.89 -59.51 24.46
N TYR A 56 -62.64 -58.38 25.12
CA TYR A 56 -61.45 -57.54 25.00
C TYR A 56 -60.15 -58.36 24.96
N ASN A 57 -59.44 -58.28 23.84
CA ASN A 57 -58.04 -58.65 23.75
C ASN A 57 -57.18 -57.38 23.79
N GLU A 58 -57.19 -56.67 24.93
CA GLU A 58 -56.45 -55.42 25.16
C GLU A 58 -54.93 -55.55 24.91
N ARG A 59 -54.38 -56.77 25.03
CA ARG A 59 -52.96 -57.03 24.72
C ARG A 59 -52.62 -56.86 23.24
N SER A 60 -53.55 -57.19 22.33
CA SER A 60 -53.29 -57.11 20.89
C SER A 60 -53.21 -55.67 20.41
N SER A 61 -54.09 -54.78 20.90
CA SER A 61 -54.07 -53.37 20.51
C SER A 61 -52.90 -52.60 21.13
N GLN A 62 -52.45 -52.98 22.34
CA GLN A 62 -51.26 -52.39 22.95
C GLN A 62 -49.99 -52.77 22.20
N ILE A 63 -49.84 -54.02 21.77
CA ILE A 63 -48.71 -54.48 20.95
C ILE A 63 -48.72 -53.77 19.59
N GLU A 64 -49.90 -53.62 18.97
CA GLU A 64 -50.04 -52.93 17.68
C GLU A 64 -49.71 -51.43 17.78
N GLN A 65 -50.15 -50.76 18.85
CA GLN A 65 -49.78 -49.37 19.14
C GLN A 65 -48.28 -49.21 19.42
N GLN A 66 -47.67 -50.17 20.12
CA GLN A 66 -46.23 -50.17 20.39
C GLN A 66 -45.42 -50.35 19.10
N ASN A 67 -45.84 -51.28 18.24
CA ASN A 67 -45.23 -51.50 16.93
C ASN A 67 -45.35 -50.27 16.02
N MET A 68 -46.51 -49.59 16.02
CA MET A 68 -46.70 -48.35 15.26
C MET A 68 -45.82 -47.19 15.74
N LYS A 69 -45.61 -47.06 17.05
CA LYS A 69 -44.66 -46.07 17.60
C LYS A 69 -43.22 -46.37 17.18
N MET A 70 -42.81 -47.64 17.25
CA MET A 70 -41.48 -48.07 16.83
C MET A 70 -41.22 -47.77 15.35
N ILE A 71 -42.20 -48.03 14.49
CA ILE A 71 -42.12 -47.70 13.05
C ILE A 71 -41.99 -46.19 12.83
N GLN A 72 -42.76 -45.36 13.56
CA GLN A 72 -42.65 -43.91 13.44
C GLN A 72 -41.28 -43.37 13.91
N GLU A 73 -40.72 -43.94 14.97
CA GLU A 73 -39.40 -43.59 15.47
C GLU A 73 -38.29 -44.01 14.49
N ASP A 74 -38.40 -45.20 13.90
CA ASP A 74 -37.49 -45.68 12.85
C ASP A 74 -37.53 -44.78 11.61
N ILE A 75 -38.73 -44.36 11.15
CA ILE A 75 -38.87 -43.43 10.02
C ILE A 75 -38.20 -42.09 10.32
N LYS A 76 -38.40 -41.54 11.53
CA LYS A 76 -37.75 -40.28 11.95
C LYS A 76 -36.23 -40.42 12.02
N ARG A 77 -35.73 -41.55 12.56
CA ARG A 77 -34.29 -41.84 12.64
C ARG A 77 -33.69 -41.96 11.24
N ILE A 78 -34.32 -42.71 10.34
CA ILE A 78 -33.86 -42.88 8.96
C ILE A 78 -33.84 -41.54 8.22
N ALA A 79 -34.89 -40.73 8.35
CA ALA A 79 -34.96 -39.41 7.74
C ALA A 79 -33.84 -38.48 8.25
N TYR A 80 -33.60 -38.47 9.56
CA TYR A 80 -32.52 -37.70 10.18
C TYR A 80 -31.12 -38.18 9.75
N GLU A 81 -30.89 -39.50 9.74
CA GLU A 81 -29.63 -40.08 9.25
C GLU A 81 -29.39 -39.78 7.77
N GLN A 82 -30.45 -39.79 6.96
CA GLN A 82 -30.37 -39.47 5.54
C GLN A 82 -30.11 -37.98 5.31
N GLU A 83 -30.69 -37.10 6.13
CA GLU A 83 -30.36 -35.68 6.13
C GLU A 83 -28.88 -35.44 6.51
N ILE A 84 -28.35 -36.15 7.51
CA ILE A 84 -26.93 -36.07 7.87
C ILE A 84 -26.03 -36.60 6.76
N ARG A 85 -26.37 -37.75 6.15
CA ARG A 85 -25.62 -38.30 5.01
C ARG A 85 -25.61 -37.33 3.83
N ASN A 86 -26.75 -36.75 3.47
CA ASN A 86 -26.84 -35.74 2.40
C ASN A 86 -26.02 -34.49 2.73
N LYS A 87 -26.02 -34.04 3.99
CA LYS A 87 -25.17 -32.92 4.45
C LYS A 87 -23.68 -33.27 4.34
N GLN A 88 -23.29 -34.49 4.70
CA GLN A 88 -21.89 -34.96 4.62
C GLN A 88 -21.43 -35.14 3.17
N GLU A 89 -22.28 -35.67 2.29
CA GLU A 89 -21.97 -35.81 0.86
C GLU A 89 -21.90 -34.45 0.17
N ASN A 90 -22.84 -33.54 0.46
CA ASN A 90 -22.75 -32.16 0.00
C ASN A 90 -21.47 -31.47 0.50
N TYR A 91 -21.09 -31.69 1.76
CA TYR A 91 -19.85 -31.14 2.32
C TYR A 91 -18.59 -31.70 1.63
N LYS A 92 -18.55 -33.01 1.34
CA LYS A 92 -17.43 -33.64 0.61
C LYS A 92 -17.36 -33.16 -0.85
N MET A 93 -18.51 -33.02 -1.50
CA MET A 93 -18.60 -32.47 -2.86
C MET A 93 -18.19 -31.00 -2.88
N GLN A 94 -18.56 -30.23 -1.85
CA GLN A 94 -18.10 -28.85 -1.65
C GLN A 94 -16.59 -28.79 -1.41
N GLN A 95 -15.99 -29.66 -0.60
CA GLN A 95 -14.53 -29.72 -0.43
C GLN A 95 -13.78 -30.03 -1.75
N ALA A 96 -14.29 -30.96 -2.55
CA ALA A 96 -13.70 -31.26 -3.86
C ALA A 96 -13.81 -30.10 -4.85
N ILE A 97 -14.86 -29.28 -4.71
CA ILE A 97 -15.08 -28.03 -5.44
C ILE A 97 -14.19 -26.88 -4.91
N GLU A 98 -13.94 -26.83 -3.58
CA GLU A 98 -13.19 -25.79 -2.87
C GLU A 98 -11.73 -25.62 -3.35
N ASP A 99 -11.09 -26.65 -3.89
CA ASP A 99 -9.70 -26.50 -4.36
C ASP A 99 -9.61 -25.87 -5.76
N SER A 100 -10.72 -25.79 -6.49
CA SER A 100 -10.76 -25.30 -7.88
C SER A 100 -11.23 -23.85 -8.05
N TYR A 101 -11.99 -23.30 -7.08
CA TYR A 101 -12.68 -22.01 -7.23
C TYR A 101 -12.17 -20.90 -6.33
N TYR A 102 -11.20 -21.17 -5.46
CA TYR A 102 -10.74 -20.22 -4.43
C TYR A 102 -9.53 -19.38 -4.83
N ASN A 103 -8.91 -19.66 -5.96
CA ASN A 103 -7.87 -18.82 -6.54
C ASN A 103 -8.43 -18.08 -7.74
N LEU A 104 -8.04 -16.82 -7.90
CA LEU A 104 -8.32 -16.10 -9.13
C LEU A 104 -7.63 -16.80 -10.32
N PRO A 105 -8.22 -16.73 -11.53
CA PRO A 105 -7.58 -17.29 -12.72
C PRO A 105 -6.16 -16.74 -12.92
N SER A 106 -5.17 -17.62 -12.93
CA SER A 106 -3.76 -17.23 -13.04
C SER A 106 -3.41 -16.69 -14.42
N PHE A 107 -2.59 -15.64 -14.45
CA PHE A 107 -1.96 -15.14 -15.66
C PHE A 107 -0.53 -15.64 -15.87
N SER A 108 0.00 -16.51 -14.99
CA SER A 108 1.38 -17.01 -15.03
C SER A 108 1.77 -17.70 -16.36
N GLY A 109 0.81 -18.20 -17.13
CA GLY A 109 1.04 -18.78 -18.46
C GLY A 109 1.31 -17.77 -19.58
N LYS A 110 1.15 -16.46 -19.33
CA LYS A 110 1.50 -15.42 -20.30
C LYS A 110 3.01 -15.22 -20.31
N ALA A 111 3.66 -15.37 -21.46
CA ALA A 111 5.14 -15.37 -21.57
C ALA A 111 5.84 -14.17 -20.90
N GLU A 112 5.20 -13.00 -20.84
CA GLU A 112 5.80 -11.80 -20.24
C GLU A 112 5.61 -11.67 -18.72
N THR A 113 4.74 -12.46 -18.07
CA THR A 113 4.50 -12.32 -16.62
C THR A 113 5.71 -12.73 -15.79
N GLN A 114 6.57 -13.62 -16.30
CA GLN A 114 7.76 -14.09 -15.61
C GLN A 114 8.64 -12.93 -15.10
N SER A 115 8.70 -11.84 -15.86
CA SER A 115 9.46 -10.64 -15.48
C SER A 115 9.04 -10.02 -14.14
N TYR A 116 7.76 -10.13 -13.76
CA TYR A 116 7.27 -9.67 -12.46
C TYR A 116 7.60 -10.63 -11.32
N TYR A 117 7.56 -11.94 -11.59
CA TYR A 117 8.01 -12.95 -10.62
C TYR A 117 9.51 -12.82 -10.36
N ASP A 118 10.31 -12.60 -11.40
CA ASP A 118 11.74 -12.32 -11.29
C ASP A 118 12.00 -11.03 -10.51
N ALA A 119 11.20 -9.98 -10.74
CA ALA A 119 11.30 -8.73 -10.00
C ALA A 119 10.94 -8.89 -8.52
N TYR A 120 9.90 -9.66 -8.20
CA TYR A 120 9.56 -9.98 -6.81
C TYR A 120 10.74 -10.64 -6.09
N ASN A 121 11.39 -11.62 -6.74
CA ASN A 121 12.54 -12.32 -6.17
C ASN A 121 13.75 -11.39 -6.02
N GLN A 122 14.07 -10.59 -7.05
CA GLN A 122 15.16 -9.61 -6.99
C GLN A 122 14.95 -8.59 -5.86
N LEU A 123 13.72 -8.11 -5.63
CA LEU A 123 13.42 -7.24 -4.49
C LEU A 123 13.59 -7.96 -3.14
N ALA A 124 13.27 -9.26 -3.08
CA ALA A 124 13.40 -10.05 -1.86
C ALA A 124 14.87 -10.33 -1.49
N ASP A 125 15.76 -10.34 -2.48
CA ASP A 125 17.21 -10.53 -2.31
C ASP A 125 17.92 -9.23 -1.85
N LEU A 126 17.25 -8.07 -1.89
CA LEU A 126 17.82 -6.81 -1.43
C LEU A 126 18.02 -6.79 0.08
N ASN A 127 19.12 -6.18 0.53
CA ASN A 127 19.28 -5.85 1.95
C ASN A 127 18.29 -4.75 2.33
N ILE A 128 17.28 -5.12 3.13
CA ILE A 128 16.17 -4.27 3.57
C ILE A 128 16.62 -2.95 4.22
N ASP A 129 17.77 -2.95 4.89
CA ASP A 129 18.29 -1.78 5.60
C ASP A 129 19.22 -0.92 4.73
N ASN A 130 19.72 -1.47 3.62
CA ASN A 130 20.77 -0.84 2.83
C ASN A 130 20.78 -1.28 1.36
N TYR A 131 19.70 -1.01 0.63
CA TYR A 131 19.62 -1.20 -0.81
C TYR A 131 19.73 0.14 -1.56
N SER A 132 20.10 0.12 -2.84
CA SER A 132 20.07 1.34 -3.68
C SER A 132 18.64 1.64 -4.14
N ILE A 133 18.16 2.87 -3.93
CA ILE A 133 16.82 3.30 -4.38
C ILE A 133 16.69 3.15 -5.90
N SER A 134 17.76 3.50 -6.63
CA SER A 134 17.81 3.38 -8.09
C SER A 134 17.66 1.93 -8.55
N GLU A 135 18.26 0.98 -7.84
CA GLU A 135 18.16 -0.46 -8.15
C GLU A 135 16.77 -1.00 -7.91
N ALA A 136 16.23 -0.79 -6.70
CA ALA A 136 14.92 -1.31 -6.32
C ALA A 136 13.81 -0.76 -7.23
N ASN A 137 13.82 0.55 -7.51
CA ASN A 137 12.87 1.15 -8.44
C ASN A 137 13.04 0.59 -9.87
N PHE A 138 14.28 0.44 -10.34
CA PHE A 138 14.53 -0.09 -11.67
C PHE A 138 14.00 -1.51 -11.84
N ILE A 139 14.15 -2.37 -10.82
CA ILE A 139 13.60 -3.74 -10.81
C ILE A 139 12.09 -3.72 -11.07
N VAL A 140 11.35 -2.84 -10.37
CA VAL A 140 9.90 -2.70 -10.52
C VAL A 140 9.52 -2.22 -11.93
N GLU A 141 10.16 -1.14 -12.42
CA GLU A 141 9.83 -0.59 -13.74
C GLU A 141 10.21 -1.55 -14.87
N ASN A 142 11.34 -2.24 -14.76
CA ASN A 142 11.83 -3.14 -15.81
C ASN A 142 10.94 -4.38 -15.96
N ALA A 143 10.27 -4.82 -14.89
CA ALA A 143 9.25 -5.86 -14.94
C ALA A 143 8.14 -5.52 -15.95
N TYR A 144 7.65 -4.28 -15.91
CA TYR A 144 6.64 -3.80 -16.88
C TYR A 144 7.14 -3.87 -18.33
N TYR A 145 8.43 -3.63 -18.56
CA TYR A 145 9.07 -3.73 -19.87
C TYR A 145 9.54 -5.15 -20.24
N GLY A 146 9.22 -6.17 -19.42
CA GLY A 146 9.61 -7.56 -19.68
C GLY A 146 11.11 -7.80 -19.55
N ASN A 147 11.78 -7.12 -18.61
CA ASN A 147 13.22 -7.21 -18.34
C ASN A 147 14.13 -6.80 -19.52
N LYS A 148 13.65 -5.89 -20.39
CA LYS A 148 14.36 -5.47 -21.61
C LYS A 148 15.28 -4.25 -21.43
N HIS A 149 15.17 -3.53 -20.32
CA HIS A 149 15.99 -2.34 -20.07
C HIS A 149 17.31 -2.68 -19.36
N ASN A 150 18.28 -1.77 -19.47
CA ASN A 150 19.63 -1.92 -18.91
C ASN A 150 19.81 -1.05 -17.65
N TYR A 151 20.11 -1.68 -16.51
CA TYR A 151 20.30 -0.98 -15.23
C TYR A 151 21.47 -0.01 -15.26
N ASN A 152 22.61 -0.39 -15.85
CA ASN A 152 23.79 0.46 -15.90
C ASN A 152 23.55 1.76 -16.68
N GLN A 153 22.76 1.68 -17.77
CA GLN A 153 22.35 2.87 -18.51
C GLN A 153 21.43 3.78 -17.68
N PHE A 154 20.46 3.19 -16.97
CA PHE A 154 19.57 3.92 -16.07
C PHE A 154 20.36 4.63 -14.95
N LYS A 155 21.21 3.89 -14.24
CA LYS A 155 22.04 4.40 -13.13
C LYS A 155 23.03 5.46 -13.59
N SER A 156 23.74 5.23 -14.69
CA SER A 156 24.74 6.18 -15.19
C SER A 156 24.15 7.55 -15.55
N GLY A 157 22.90 7.59 -16.02
CA GLY A 157 22.17 8.85 -16.24
C GLY A 157 22.00 9.65 -14.95
N ILE A 158 21.53 9.00 -13.89
CA ILE A 158 21.33 9.61 -12.56
C ILE A 158 22.67 10.09 -11.98
N GLN A 159 23.69 9.23 -12.02
CA GLN A 159 25.04 9.55 -11.54
C GLN A 159 25.68 10.72 -12.27
N LYS A 160 25.47 10.81 -13.58
CA LYS A 160 25.94 11.93 -14.38
C LYS A 160 25.28 13.24 -13.93
N THR A 161 23.96 13.23 -13.73
CA THR A 161 23.23 14.39 -13.21
C THR A 161 23.74 14.79 -11.83
N ALA A 162 23.82 13.85 -10.87
CA ALA A 162 24.33 14.12 -9.53
C ALA A 162 25.73 14.78 -9.54
N LYS A 163 26.65 14.26 -10.36
CA LYS A 163 27.98 14.86 -10.54
C LYS A 163 27.92 16.29 -11.09
N GLN A 164 27.04 16.54 -12.06
CA GLN A 164 26.84 17.89 -12.63
C GLN A 164 26.25 18.85 -11.61
N LEU A 165 25.34 18.40 -10.75
CA LEU A 165 24.77 19.21 -9.66
C LEU A 165 25.84 19.57 -8.62
N LEU A 166 26.64 18.60 -8.17
CA LEU A 166 27.77 18.85 -7.27
C LEU A 166 28.78 19.82 -7.88
N GLN A 167 29.08 19.69 -9.18
CA GLN A 167 29.93 20.66 -9.87
C GLN A 167 29.29 22.05 -9.89
N LYS A 168 27.97 22.13 -10.11
CA LYS A 168 27.25 23.40 -10.08
C LYS A 168 27.28 24.08 -8.72
N MET A 169 27.18 23.30 -7.64
CA MET A 169 27.33 23.79 -6.27
C MET A 169 28.73 24.38 -6.05
N LYS A 170 29.79 23.70 -6.51
CA LYS A 170 31.17 24.20 -6.45
C LYS A 170 31.35 25.52 -7.22
N GLU A 171 30.79 25.62 -8.42
CA GLU A 171 30.80 26.87 -9.22
C GLU A 171 30.15 28.04 -8.45
N ARG A 172 29.07 27.75 -7.71
CA ARG A 172 28.32 28.72 -6.90
C ARG A 172 28.92 28.94 -5.51
N LYS A 173 30.03 28.28 -5.17
CA LYS A 173 30.66 28.31 -3.83
C LYS A 173 29.70 27.88 -2.70
N GLN A 174 28.79 26.94 -2.99
CA GLN A 174 27.90 26.31 -2.02
C GLN A 174 28.60 25.15 -1.31
N ASP A 175 28.11 24.74 -0.14
CA ASP A 175 28.70 23.63 0.59
C ASP A 175 28.26 22.29 -0.01
N THR A 176 29.21 21.55 -0.57
CA THR A 176 28.95 20.23 -1.15
C THR A 176 28.86 19.12 -0.12
N GLU A 177 29.07 19.38 1.17
CA GLU A 177 28.90 18.40 2.24
C GLU A 177 27.59 18.60 3.01
N SER A 178 26.99 19.80 2.97
CA SER A 178 25.72 20.09 3.63
C SER A 178 24.56 19.30 3.02
N ASN A 179 23.81 18.60 3.86
CA ASN A 179 22.58 17.92 3.47
C ASN A 179 21.57 18.90 2.84
N THR A 180 21.46 20.07 3.46
CA THR A 180 20.52 21.12 3.09
C THR A 180 20.83 21.69 1.70
N ASP A 181 22.09 22.05 1.45
CA ASP A 181 22.48 22.64 0.16
C ASP A 181 22.32 21.65 -1.01
N LYS A 182 22.62 20.36 -0.78
CA LYS A 182 22.39 19.30 -1.77
C LYS A 182 20.90 19.16 -2.10
N ASN A 183 20.05 19.10 -1.07
CA ASN A 183 18.60 19.02 -1.24
C ASN A 183 18.04 20.25 -1.97
N LEU A 184 18.47 21.46 -1.59
CA LEU A 184 18.09 22.69 -2.29
C LEU A 184 18.53 22.71 -3.77
N MET A 185 19.72 22.16 -4.08
CA MET A 185 20.20 22.04 -5.46
C MET A 185 19.37 21.05 -6.28
N ILE A 186 19.02 19.89 -5.71
CA ILE A 186 18.16 18.89 -6.37
C ILE A 186 16.77 19.47 -6.63
N PHE A 187 16.19 20.15 -5.63
CA PHE A 187 14.90 20.83 -5.78
C PHE A 187 14.93 21.91 -6.87
N GLU A 188 15.96 22.75 -6.89
CA GLU A 188 16.13 23.77 -7.94
C GLU A 188 16.27 23.13 -9.33
N TYR A 189 17.01 22.02 -9.43
CA TYR A 189 17.17 21.27 -10.68
C TYR A 189 15.84 20.73 -11.21
N LEU A 190 14.99 20.18 -10.35
CA LEU A 190 13.70 19.66 -10.77
C LEU A 190 12.71 20.78 -11.11
N SER A 191 12.78 21.92 -10.40
CA SER A 191 11.75 22.97 -10.47
C SER A 191 12.11 24.13 -11.42
N LYS A 192 13.39 24.34 -11.73
CA LYS A 192 13.86 25.51 -12.50
C LYS A 192 14.80 25.10 -13.64
N GLY A 193 14.84 25.92 -14.68
CA GLY A 193 15.84 25.77 -15.75
C GLY A 193 17.22 26.22 -15.26
N MET A 194 18.27 25.51 -15.66
CA MET A 194 19.66 25.86 -15.30
C MET A 194 20.67 25.37 -16.34
N LYS A 195 21.87 25.96 -16.37
CA LYS A 195 22.97 25.48 -17.21
C LYS A 195 23.79 24.43 -16.47
N LEU A 196 23.78 23.19 -16.96
CA LEU A 196 24.50 22.03 -16.40
C LEU A 196 25.39 21.38 -17.46
N GLY A 197 26.70 21.26 -17.16
CA GLY A 197 27.65 20.60 -18.06
C GLY A 197 27.67 21.17 -19.49
N GLY A 198 27.45 22.49 -19.63
CA GLY A 198 27.37 23.17 -20.92
C GLY A 198 26.01 23.12 -21.63
N VAL A 199 25.06 22.32 -21.13
CA VAL A 199 23.72 22.16 -21.71
C VAL A 199 22.69 22.96 -20.91
N GLN A 200 21.71 23.53 -21.61
CA GLN A 200 20.56 24.17 -20.97
C GLN A 200 19.56 23.10 -20.53
N HIS A 201 19.47 22.88 -19.22
CA HIS A 201 18.43 22.08 -18.59
C HIS A 201 17.14 22.89 -18.48
N LYS A 202 16.00 22.23 -18.68
CA LYS A 202 14.65 22.77 -18.46
C LYS A 202 14.06 22.06 -17.24
N ALA A 203 13.30 22.80 -16.42
CA ALA A 203 12.56 22.23 -15.30
C ALA A 203 11.78 20.98 -15.72
N ILE A 204 11.75 19.98 -14.84
CA ILE A 204 10.92 18.78 -15.04
C ILE A 204 9.46 19.21 -14.94
N LYS A 205 8.64 18.73 -15.88
CA LYS A 205 7.22 19.10 -15.94
C LYS A 205 6.36 18.02 -15.30
N TYR A 206 5.34 18.43 -14.54
CA TYR A 206 4.26 17.54 -14.18
C TYR A 206 3.38 17.23 -15.41
N ASP A 207 3.00 15.96 -15.57
CA ASP A 207 2.20 15.47 -16.69
C ASP A 207 0.74 15.28 -16.25
N PHE A 208 -0.09 16.31 -16.46
CA PHE A 208 -1.52 16.30 -16.10
C PHE A 208 -2.36 15.35 -16.96
N ASP A 209 -1.87 14.94 -18.13
CA ASP A 209 -2.55 13.94 -18.95
C ASP A 209 -2.34 12.56 -18.33
N ASP A 210 -3.42 11.78 -18.12
CA ASP A 210 -3.37 10.43 -17.53
C ASP A 210 -2.48 10.37 -16.26
N TYR A 211 -2.61 11.35 -15.38
CA TYR A 211 -1.73 11.53 -14.22
C TYR A 211 -1.81 10.40 -13.20
N ARG A 212 -2.90 9.61 -13.23
CA ARG A 212 -3.09 8.40 -12.44
C ARG A 212 -2.52 7.13 -13.09
N GLY A 213 -1.98 7.23 -14.32
CA GLY A 213 -1.49 6.08 -15.09
C GLY A 213 -2.56 5.06 -15.46
N ALA A 214 -3.84 5.47 -15.48
CA ALA A 214 -4.99 4.59 -15.70
C ALA A 214 -5.02 4.01 -17.12
N LYS A 215 -4.52 4.77 -18.12
CA LYS A 215 -4.40 4.30 -19.51
C LYS A 215 -3.02 3.71 -19.79
N ASN A 216 -1.96 4.33 -19.29
CA ASN A 216 -0.59 3.86 -19.47
C ASN A 216 0.18 3.93 -18.15
N TRP A 217 0.35 2.78 -17.52
CA TRP A 217 1.04 2.67 -16.24
C TRP A 217 2.48 3.20 -16.27
N SER A 218 3.15 3.15 -17.43
CA SER A 218 4.52 3.70 -17.54
C SER A 218 4.62 5.22 -17.32
N LYS A 219 3.50 5.95 -17.24
CA LYS A 219 3.52 7.35 -16.79
C LYS A 219 4.00 7.51 -15.36
N MET A 220 3.85 6.49 -14.52
CA MET A 220 4.33 6.48 -13.14
C MET A 220 5.85 6.35 -13.02
N PHE A 221 6.58 6.08 -14.12
CA PHE A 221 7.97 5.64 -14.09
C PHE A 221 8.99 6.78 -14.15
N VAL A 222 10.08 6.63 -13.37
CA VAL A 222 11.30 7.43 -13.45
C VAL A 222 12.00 7.22 -14.79
N SER A 223 12.02 6.01 -15.35
CA SER A 223 12.60 5.77 -16.69
C SER A 223 11.92 6.61 -17.78
N LYS A 224 10.60 6.77 -17.71
CA LYS A 224 9.84 7.70 -18.59
C LYS A 224 10.23 9.15 -18.32
N LEU A 225 10.31 9.54 -17.03
CA LEU A 225 10.72 10.90 -16.64
C LEU A 225 12.08 11.26 -17.22
N LEU A 226 13.09 10.41 -17.03
CA LEU A 226 14.45 10.61 -17.54
C LEU A 226 14.50 10.76 -19.07
N LYS A 227 13.64 10.04 -19.78
CA LYS A 227 13.58 10.09 -21.26
C LYS A 227 12.85 11.33 -21.79
N THR A 228 11.82 11.79 -21.09
CA THR A 228 10.86 12.79 -21.61
C THR A 228 10.97 14.16 -20.96
N GLY A 229 11.59 14.25 -19.78
CA GLY A 229 11.61 15.45 -18.96
C GLY A 229 10.27 15.78 -18.28
N SER A 230 9.32 14.84 -18.26
CA SER A 230 8.06 14.99 -17.52
C SER A 230 7.71 13.77 -16.68
N GLY A 231 7.19 13.99 -15.48
CA GLY A 231 6.89 12.96 -14.50
C GLY A 231 5.56 13.16 -13.80
N GLN A 232 5.32 12.30 -12.81
CA GLN A 232 4.16 12.33 -11.94
C GLN A 232 4.59 12.58 -10.50
N CYS A 233 3.61 12.79 -9.62
CA CYS A 233 3.82 12.95 -8.18
C CYS A 233 4.40 11.67 -7.55
N HIS A 234 4.45 10.56 -8.28
CA HIS A 234 5.15 9.34 -7.89
C HIS A 234 6.60 9.30 -8.40
N SER A 235 6.83 9.45 -9.71
CA SER A 235 8.19 9.38 -10.28
C SER A 235 9.09 10.55 -9.91
N MET A 236 8.55 11.76 -9.73
CA MET A 236 9.37 12.93 -9.42
C MET A 236 10.04 12.83 -8.04
N PRO A 237 9.32 12.49 -6.94
CA PRO A 237 9.95 12.21 -5.65
C PRO A 237 10.94 11.05 -5.70
N LEU A 238 10.63 9.95 -6.39
CA LEU A 238 11.57 8.83 -6.50
C LEU A 238 12.87 9.23 -7.21
N TYR A 239 12.79 10.01 -8.29
CA TYR A 239 13.98 10.54 -8.96
C TYR A 239 14.77 11.50 -8.05
N TYR A 240 14.09 12.34 -7.27
CA TYR A 240 14.73 13.18 -6.27
C TYR A 240 15.54 12.32 -5.29
N LEU A 241 14.94 11.27 -4.72
CA LEU A 241 15.61 10.40 -3.76
C LEU A 241 16.83 9.68 -4.35
N MET A 242 16.76 9.28 -5.63
CA MET A 242 17.90 8.71 -6.34
C MET A 242 19.05 9.71 -6.49
N LEU A 243 18.75 10.98 -6.81
CA LEU A 243 19.76 12.04 -6.86
C LEU A 243 20.34 12.33 -5.47
N ALA A 244 19.50 12.34 -4.43
CA ALA A 244 19.94 12.52 -3.06
C ALA A 244 20.90 11.40 -2.63
N GLU A 245 20.57 10.14 -2.90
CA GLU A 245 21.43 8.98 -2.63
C GLU A 245 22.78 9.12 -3.35
N GLU A 246 22.80 9.45 -4.65
CA GLU A 246 24.05 9.62 -5.42
C GLU A 246 24.86 10.86 -5.02
N MET A 247 24.23 11.86 -4.39
CA MET A 247 24.90 13.03 -3.83
C MET A 247 25.29 12.86 -2.36
N ASN A 248 25.01 11.71 -1.75
CA ASN A 248 25.17 11.46 -0.31
C ASN A 248 24.42 12.53 0.52
N ALA A 249 23.14 12.71 0.21
CA ALA A 249 22.18 13.53 0.94
C ALA A 249 21.05 12.66 1.48
N GLU A 250 20.55 13.02 2.65
CA GLU A 250 19.40 12.42 3.30
C GLU A 250 18.11 13.14 2.85
N ALA A 251 17.20 12.36 2.30
CA ALA A 251 15.85 12.74 1.90
C ALA A 251 14.95 11.51 1.97
N HIS A 252 13.66 11.72 2.19
CA HIS A 252 12.68 10.68 2.41
C HIS A 252 11.43 10.91 1.56
N LEU A 253 10.78 9.82 1.17
CA LEU A 253 9.43 9.89 0.64
C LEU A 253 8.46 10.22 1.78
N ALA A 254 7.41 10.96 1.49
CA ALA A 254 6.29 11.15 2.40
C ALA A 254 4.97 11.17 1.61
N PHE A 255 3.89 10.84 2.30
CA PHE A 255 2.57 10.71 1.71
C PHE A 255 1.62 11.83 2.15
N ALA A 256 0.78 12.25 1.22
CA ALA A 256 -0.47 12.94 1.49
C ALA A 256 -1.59 12.18 0.74
N PRO A 257 -2.88 12.47 1.01
CA PRO A 257 -3.97 11.84 0.27
C PRO A 257 -3.75 11.91 -1.24
N ASN A 258 -3.72 10.74 -1.91
CA ASN A 258 -3.45 10.57 -3.34
C ASN A 258 -2.15 11.21 -3.87
N HIS A 259 -1.17 11.48 -3.00
CA HIS A 259 0.01 12.26 -3.37
C HIS A 259 1.28 11.80 -2.65
N THR A 260 2.43 11.95 -3.30
CA THR A 260 3.73 11.72 -2.66
C THR A 260 4.63 12.93 -2.89
N TYR A 261 5.45 13.24 -1.90
CA TYR A 261 6.37 14.38 -1.89
C TYR A 261 7.65 14.03 -1.13
N VAL A 262 8.62 14.94 -1.10
CA VAL A 262 9.92 14.70 -0.44
C VAL A 262 10.02 15.45 0.88
N LYS A 263 10.58 14.80 1.90
CA LYS A 263 10.98 15.41 3.17
C LYS A 263 12.50 15.32 3.37
N PHE A 264 13.11 16.35 3.92
CA PHE A 264 14.49 16.31 4.41
C PHE A 264 14.64 17.22 5.62
N LYS A 265 15.65 16.95 6.45
CA LYS A 265 16.03 17.86 7.55
C LYS A 265 16.99 18.92 7.05
N ASP A 266 16.73 20.17 7.40
CA ASP A 266 17.71 21.24 7.23
C ASP A 266 18.80 21.20 8.32
N GLU A 267 19.75 22.14 8.28
CA GLU A 267 20.83 22.21 9.28
C GLU A 267 20.32 22.58 10.69
N GLU A 268 19.11 23.11 10.84
CA GLU A 268 18.45 23.35 12.13
C GLU A 268 17.77 22.10 12.67
N GLY A 269 17.69 21.03 11.88
CA GLY A 269 17.01 19.80 12.23
C GLY A 269 15.51 19.86 11.97
N GLU A 270 15.03 20.93 11.32
CA GLU A 270 13.63 21.13 10.98
C GLU A 270 13.28 20.40 9.69
N TRP A 271 12.08 19.82 9.67
CA TRP A 271 11.57 19.11 8.50
C TRP A 271 11.09 20.08 7.43
N GLN A 272 11.69 19.98 6.25
CA GLN A 272 11.29 20.71 5.05
C GLN A 272 10.56 19.77 4.09
N ASN A 273 9.46 20.25 3.49
CA ASN A 273 8.70 19.49 2.50
C ASN A 273 8.93 20.09 1.10
N ALA A 274 9.43 19.28 0.16
CA ALA A 274 9.57 19.64 -1.24
C ALA A 274 8.44 19.01 -2.06
N GLU A 275 7.53 19.86 -2.54
CA GLU A 275 6.45 19.49 -3.46
C GLU A 275 6.91 19.78 -4.90
N LEU A 276 7.07 18.71 -5.68
CA LEU A 276 7.74 18.76 -6.99
C LEU A 276 6.77 18.97 -8.16
N THR A 277 5.47 18.77 -7.96
CA THR A 277 4.41 18.95 -8.97
C THR A 277 4.27 20.41 -9.37
N ASN A 278 4.29 21.29 -8.38
CA ASN A 278 4.23 22.74 -8.53
C ASN A 278 5.60 23.40 -8.36
N GLY A 279 6.62 22.65 -7.93
CA GLY A 279 7.98 23.17 -7.75
C GLY A 279 8.08 24.17 -6.60
N ILE A 280 7.44 23.84 -5.47
CA ILE A 280 7.40 24.70 -4.27
C ILE A 280 7.88 23.94 -3.03
N PHE A 281 8.52 24.66 -2.11
CA PHE A 281 8.60 24.22 -0.72
C PHE A 281 7.26 24.49 -0.06
N THR A 282 6.72 23.48 0.62
CA THR A 282 5.39 23.56 1.23
C THR A 282 5.46 23.40 2.74
N THR A 283 4.60 24.11 3.45
CA THR A 283 4.45 23.93 4.89
C THR A 283 3.51 22.76 5.18
N SER A 284 3.63 22.16 6.35
CA SER A 284 2.69 21.14 6.81
C SER A 284 1.23 21.62 6.76
N SER A 285 0.99 22.92 6.95
CA SER A 285 -0.36 23.50 6.86
C SER A 285 -0.98 23.35 5.47
N ILE A 286 -0.23 23.60 4.39
CA ILE A 286 -0.74 23.51 3.01
C ILE A 286 -1.08 22.04 2.64
N ILE A 287 -0.34 21.09 3.21
CA ILE A 287 -0.65 19.66 3.05
C ILE A 287 -1.96 19.31 3.78
N LEU A 288 -2.15 19.82 5.00
CA LEU A 288 -3.38 19.66 5.79
C LEU A 288 -4.60 20.34 5.16
N GLU A 289 -4.39 21.44 4.43
CA GLU A 289 -5.43 22.16 3.67
C GLU A 289 -6.08 21.29 2.57
N SER A 290 -5.55 20.10 2.27
CA SER A 290 -6.29 19.11 1.48
C SER A 290 -7.66 18.79 2.07
N GLY A 291 -7.81 18.83 3.40
CA GLY A 291 -9.06 18.53 4.09
C GLY A 291 -9.35 17.03 4.24
N TYR A 292 -8.47 16.15 3.74
CA TYR A 292 -8.64 14.69 3.74
C TYR A 292 -7.65 13.95 4.66
N ILE A 293 -7.02 14.68 5.59
CA ILE A 293 -6.13 14.12 6.61
C ILE A 293 -6.84 14.22 7.97
N LYS A 294 -7.43 13.10 8.41
CA LYS A 294 -8.08 13.00 9.72
C LYS A 294 -7.06 12.93 10.86
N SER A 295 -7.50 13.17 12.10
CA SER A 295 -6.65 13.06 13.29
C SER A 295 -6.12 11.64 13.48
N GLU A 296 -6.93 10.63 13.19
CA GLU A 296 -6.57 9.22 13.22
C GLU A 296 -5.48 8.90 12.19
N ALA A 297 -5.52 9.52 11.01
CA ALA A 297 -4.50 9.34 9.97
C ALA A 297 -3.14 9.90 10.41
N LEU A 298 -3.14 11.02 11.13
CA LEU A 298 -1.94 11.59 11.74
C LEU A 298 -1.43 10.72 12.89
N GLN A 299 -2.31 10.26 13.79
CA GLN A 299 -1.93 9.37 14.89
C GLN A 299 -1.37 8.02 14.42
N ASN A 300 -1.88 7.53 13.29
CA ASN A 300 -1.43 6.28 12.70
C ASN A 300 -0.24 6.43 11.76
N ASP A 301 0.27 7.65 11.56
CA ASP A 301 1.43 7.92 10.72
C ASP A 301 1.27 7.50 9.23
N ILE A 302 0.03 7.46 8.71
CA ILE A 302 -0.20 7.08 7.30
C ILE A 302 0.09 8.21 6.31
N TYR A 303 0.16 9.46 6.81
CA TYR A 303 0.49 10.66 6.05
C TYR A 303 1.50 11.53 6.79
N MET A 304 2.18 12.42 6.04
CA MET A 304 3.08 13.46 6.51
C MET A 304 4.36 13.02 7.23
N LYS A 305 4.54 11.71 7.43
CA LYS A 305 5.74 11.11 7.99
C LYS A 305 6.72 10.69 6.90
N GLU A 306 8.00 10.89 7.19
CA GLU A 306 9.11 10.37 6.40
C GLU A 306 9.11 8.84 6.38
N GLN A 307 9.27 8.26 5.19
CA GLN A 307 9.43 6.83 5.01
C GLN A 307 10.91 6.46 5.23
N ASN A 308 11.15 5.40 5.98
CA ASN A 308 12.46 4.75 6.04
C ASN A 308 12.67 3.78 4.85
N LYS A 309 13.87 3.19 4.71
CA LYS A 309 14.19 2.24 3.62
C LYS A 309 13.24 1.04 3.57
N LYS A 310 12.91 0.45 4.71
CA LYS A 310 11.97 -0.69 4.78
C LYS A 310 10.56 -0.30 4.31
N GLU A 311 10.07 0.86 4.71
CA GLU A 311 8.76 1.38 4.28
C GLU A 311 8.75 1.78 2.80
N LEU A 312 9.83 2.36 2.29
CA LEU A 312 9.99 2.64 0.86
C LEU A 312 10.01 1.33 0.04
N LEU A 313 10.68 0.28 0.53
CA LEU A 313 10.66 -1.03 -0.12
C LEU A 313 9.25 -1.65 -0.13
N ALA A 314 8.48 -1.47 0.96
CA ALA A 314 7.07 -1.85 1.00
C ALA A 314 6.25 -1.14 -0.10
N GLN A 315 6.49 0.17 -0.29
CA GLN A 315 5.85 0.93 -1.38
C GLN A 315 6.21 0.35 -2.76
N LEU A 316 7.48 0.00 -3.00
CA LEU A 316 7.92 -0.59 -4.27
C LEU A 316 7.30 -1.97 -4.54
N TYR A 317 7.06 -2.79 -3.52
CA TYR A 317 6.25 -4.01 -3.68
C TYR A 317 4.81 -3.69 -4.07
N ALA A 318 4.18 -2.68 -3.44
CA ALA A 318 2.83 -2.25 -3.83
C ALA A 318 2.80 -1.72 -5.28
N ASP A 319 3.84 -1.01 -5.72
CA ASP A 319 3.97 -0.55 -7.10
C ASP A 319 4.15 -1.72 -8.10
N LEU A 320 4.91 -2.75 -7.73
CA LEU A 320 5.04 -4.00 -8.50
C LEU A 320 3.69 -4.70 -8.66
N ALA A 321 2.93 -4.82 -7.56
CA ALA A 321 1.60 -5.42 -7.56
C ALA A 321 0.63 -4.64 -8.45
N ASN A 322 0.61 -3.30 -8.31
CA ASN A 322 -0.30 -2.46 -9.10
C ASN A 322 0.08 -2.44 -10.58
N GLY A 323 1.38 -2.40 -10.89
CA GLY A 323 1.85 -2.50 -12.26
C GLY A 323 1.50 -3.84 -12.91
N TYR A 324 1.50 -4.93 -12.14
CA TYR A 324 1.04 -6.24 -12.62
C TYR A 324 -0.46 -6.21 -12.91
N ALA A 325 -1.25 -5.71 -11.96
CA ALA A 325 -2.70 -5.61 -12.06
C ALA A 325 -3.13 -4.80 -13.29
N HIS A 326 -2.48 -3.65 -13.54
CA HIS A 326 -2.73 -2.83 -14.74
C HIS A 326 -2.35 -3.53 -16.05
N LYS A 327 -1.25 -4.30 -16.06
CA LYS A 327 -0.75 -4.92 -17.29
C LYS A 327 -1.48 -6.22 -17.65
N TYR A 328 -1.85 -7.02 -16.66
CA TYR A 328 -2.38 -8.38 -16.89
C TYR A 328 -3.76 -8.64 -16.31
N GLY A 329 -4.14 -7.92 -15.25
CA GLY A 329 -5.30 -8.22 -14.40
C GLY A 329 -4.86 -8.68 -13.01
N ILE A 330 -5.86 -8.88 -12.14
CA ILE A 330 -5.64 -9.30 -10.75
C ILE A 330 -5.65 -10.83 -10.66
N ASP A 331 -4.59 -11.41 -10.10
CA ASP A 331 -4.52 -12.82 -9.70
C ASP A 331 -3.76 -12.98 -8.37
N GLU A 332 -3.44 -14.21 -7.97
CA GLU A 332 -2.76 -14.49 -6.70
C GLU A 332 -1.36 -13.86 -6.58
N PHE A 333 -0.69 -13.49 -7.69
CA PHE A 333 0.58 -12.75 -7.63
C PHE A 333 0.39 -11.38 -6.98
N VAL A 334 -0.71 -10.69 -7.29
CA VAL A 334 -1.06 -9.39 -6.69
C VAL A 334 -1.23 -9.54 -5.19
N GLY A 335 -2.01 -10.54 -4.77
CA GLY A 335 -2.25 -10.85 -3.35
C GLY A 335 -0.95 -11.10 -2.58
N LYS A 336 -0.10 -12.00 -3.09
CA LYS A 336 1.20 -12.35 -2.49
C LYS A 336 2.14 -11.15 -2.40
N THR A 337 2.18 -10.33 -3.45
CA THR A 337 3.06 -9.16 -3.49
C THR A 337 2.64 -8.10 -2.48
N LEU A 338 1.32 -7.90 -2.32
CA LEU A 338 0.76 -6.98 -1.32
C LEU A 338 0.93 -7.50 0.11
N ASP A 339 0.85 -8.82 0.34
CA ASP A 339 1.18 -9.40 1.65
C ASP A 339 2.62 -9.08 2.04
N LYS A 340 3.56 -9.16 1.09
CA LYS A 340 4.95 -8.79 1.33
C LYS A 340 5.14 -7.30 1.64
N ALA A 341 4.42 -6.43 0.92
CA ALA A 341 4.41 -4.99 1.21
C ALA A 341 3.92 -4.72 2.65
N LEU A 342 2.81 -5.35 3.05
CA LEU A 342 2.19 -5.15 4.37
C LEU A 342 2.98 -5.82 5.51
N GLU A 343 3.78 -6.85 5.23
CA GLU A 343 4.78 -7.39 6.18
C GLU A 343 5.82 -6.32 6.56
N TYR A 344 6.25 -5.50 5.58
CA TYR A 344 7.27 -4.47 5.79
C TYR A 344 6.70 -3.17 6.35
N SER A 345 5.53 -2.77 5.89
CA SER A 345 4.82 -1.59 6.38
C SER A 345 3.31 -1.89 6.50
N PRO A 346 2.86 -2.41 7.67
CA PRO A 346 1.46 -2.79 7.89
C PRO A 346 0.47 -1.63 7.72
N LYS A 347 0.95 -0.39 7.93
CA LYS A 347 0.16 0.84 7.82
C LYS A 347 0.29 1.53 6.46
N ASN A 348 1.02 0.95 5.49
CA ASN A 348 1.10 1.52 4.15
C ASN A 348 -0.31 1.56 3.55
N ILE A 349 -0.88 2.75 3.44
CA ILE A 349 -2.28 2.91 3.07
C ILE A 349 -2.53 2.51 1.61
N TYR A 350 -1.57 2.75 0.73
CA TYR A 350 -1.66 2.37 -0.68
C TYR A 350 -1.69 0.84 -0.85
N ALA A 351 -0.81 0.11 -0.16
CA ALA A 351 -0.82 -1.34 -0.14
C ALA A 351 -2.12 -1.91 0.46
N ASN A 352 -2.61 -1.31 1.55
CA ASN A 352 -3.87 -1.72 2.18
C ASN A 352 -5.07 -1.53 1.24
N MET A 353 -5.13 -0.41 0.52
CA MET A 353 -6.17 -0.15 -0.47
C MET A 353 -6.12 -1.16 -1.62
N LEU A 354 -4.94 -1.40 -2.21
CA LEU A 354 -4.79 -2.41 -3.26
C LEU A 354 -5.15 -3.82 -2.77
N LYS A 355 -4.84 -4.14 -1.50
CA LYS A 355 -5.19 -5.43 -0.88
C LYS A 355 -6.69 -5.58 -0.75
N SER A 356 -7.41 -4.51 -0.36
CA SER A 356 -8.87 -4.52 -0.32
C SER A 356 -9.49 -4.74 -1.71
N THR A 357 -8.94 -4.12 -2.77
CA THR A 357 -9.39 -4.37 -4.15
C THR A 357 -9.14 -5.83 -4.57
N PHE A 358 -7.97 -6.40 -4.26
CA PHE A 358 -7.67 -7.81 -4.51
C PHE A 358 -8.65 -8.74 -3.78
N GLN A 359 -8.87 -8.51 -2.48
CA GLN A 359 -9.76 -9.34 -1.66
C GLN A 359 -11.22 -9.23 -2.07
N GLN A 360 -11.67 -8.04 -2.48
CA GLN A 360 -13.00 -7.86 -3.04
C GLN A 360 -13.16 -8.63 -4.35
N ALA A 361 -12.22 -8.48 -5.30
CA ALA A 361 -12.26 -9.21 -6.56
C ALA A 361 -12.25 -10.74 -6.34
N LYS A 362 -11.44 -11.21 -5.38
CA LYS A 362 -11.39 -12.63 -4.98
C LYS A 362 -12.72 -13.09 -4.39
N LEU A 363 -13.33 -12.31 -3.49
CA LEU A 363 -14.63 -12.62 -2.90
C LEU A 363 -15.74 -12.67 -3.95
N GLU A 364 -15.81 -11.69 -4.84
CA GLU A 364 -16.78 -11.64 -5.93
C GLU A 364 -16.64 -12.85 -6.86
N TYR A 365 -15.41 -13.21 -7.23
CA TYR A 365 -15.14 -14.40 -8.04
C TYR A 365 -15.63 -15.67 -7.35
N VAL A 366 -15.21 -15.91 -6.10
CA VAL A 366 -15.59 -17.08 -5.31
C VAL A 366 -17.09 -17.16 -5.12
N ALA A 367 -17.72 -16.06 -4.68
CA ALA A 367 -19.16 -15.97 -4.48
C ALA A 367 -19.93 -16.30 -5.77
N GLY A 368 -19.47 -15.76 -6.90
CA GLY A 368 -20.06 -16.05 -8.22
C GLY A 368 -19.97 -17.53 -8.60
N GLN A 369 -18.85 -18.20 -8.33
CA GLN A 369 -18.73 -19.66 -8.54
C GLN A 369 -19.67 -20.47 -7.65
N LEU A 370 -19.97 -19.96 -6.45
CA LEU A 370 -20.91 -20.56 -5.50
C LEU A 370 -22.38 -20.20 -5.78
N GLY A 371 -22.65 -19.43 -6.82
CA GLY A 371 -24.00 -19.01 -7.20
C GLY A 371 -24.54 -17.80 -6.43
N ILE A 372 -23.70 -17.11 -5.66
CA ILE A 372 -24.00 -15.85 -4.97
C ILE A 372 -23.55 -14.71 -5.90
N LYS A 373 -24.50 -14.15 -6.65
CA LYS A 373 -24.27 -13.17 -7.71
C LYS A 373 -24.33 -11.72 -7.21
N ASN A 374 -25.12 -11.44 -6.18
CA ASN A 374 -25.22 -10.11 -5.61
C ASN A 374 -24.79 -10.11 -4.13
N LEU A 375 -23.57 -9.63 -3.88
CA LEU A 375 -23.02 -9.48 -2.52
C LEU A 375 -23.70 -8.37 -1.71
N GLU A 376 -24.42 -7.45 -2.34
CA GLU A 376 -25.16 -6.39 -1.67
C GLU A 376 -26.57 -6.83 -1.25
N ASN A 377 -27.08 -7.94 -1.79
CA ASN A 377 -28.38 -8.50 -1.41
C ASN A 377 -28.22 -9.35 -0.13
N PRO A 378 -28.77 -8.94 1.03
CA PRO A 378 -28.60 -9.70 2.27
C PRO A 378 -29.23 -11.10 2.22
N GLU A 379 -30.32 -11.28 1.46
CA GLU A 379 -30.99 -12.57 1.31
C GLU A 379 -30.15 -13.55 0.49
N GLU A 380 -29.37 -13.06 -0.46
CA GLU A 380 -28.49 -13.89 -1.27
C GLU A 380 -27.15 -14.14 -0.55
N LEU A 381 -26.59 -13.09 0.06
CA LEU A 381 -25.34 -13.15 0.81
C LEU A 381 -25.42 -14.15 1.97
N GLN A 382 -26.59 -14.34 2.59
CA GLN A 382 -26.75 -15.29 3.69
C GLN A 382 -26.35 -16.72 3.30
N ASN A 383 -26.43 -17.08 2.01
CA ASN A 383 -26.08 -18.42 1.53
C ASN A 383 -24.58 -18.70 1.66
N ILE A 384 -23.74 -17.66 1.78
CA ILE A 384 -22.30 -17.81 1.99
C ILE A 384 -21.98 -18.59 3.28
N ARG A 385 -22.89 -18.60 4.27
CA ARG A 385 -22.72 -19.34 5.54
C ARG A 385 -22.59 -20.85 5.36
N PHE A 386 -23.07 -21.39 4.24
CA PHE A 386 -22.97 -22.81 3.92
C PHE A 386 -21.59 -23.20 3.37
N TYR A 387 -20.72 -22.21 3.13
CA TYR A 387 -19.38 -22.38 2.54
C TYR A 387 -18.32 -21.79 3.49
N PRO A 388 -17.78 -22.56 4.44
CA PRO A 388 -16.91 -22.04 5.49
C PRO A 388 -15.69 -21.25 4.99
N ARG A 389 -15.03 -21.71 3.92
CA ARG A 389 -13.90 -20.96 3.33
C ARG A 389 -14.34 -19.63 2.71
N ALA A 390 -15.48 -19.57 2.04
CA ALA A 390 -16.01 -18.32 1.46
C ALA A 390 -16.49 -17.36 2.55
N LEU A 391 -17.06 -17.88 3.64
CA LEU A 391 -17.39 -17.09 4.82
C LEU A 391 -16.14 -16.49 5.47
N ALA A 392 -15.05 -17.26 5.59
CA ALA A 392 -13.76 -16.76 6.06
C ALA A 392 -13.22 -15.66 5.15
N LEU A 393 -13.26 -15.85 3.83
CA LEU A 393 -12.87 -14.82 2.85
C LEU A 393 -13.70 -13.54 2.99
N LEU A 394 -15.02 -13.64 3.18
CA LEU A 394 -15.87 -12.48 3.46
C LEU A 394 -15.45 -11.75 4.74
N GLN A 395 -15.13 -12.49 5.81
CA GLN A 395 -14.67 -11.91 7.08
C GLN A 395 -13.31 -11.22 6.92
N GLU A 396 -12.38 -11.82 6.19
CA GLU A 396 -11.07 -11.24 5.87
C GLU A 396 -11.21 -9.95 5.08
N THR A 397 -12.04 -9.94 4.03
CA THR A 397 -12.33 -8.74 3.23
C THR A 397 -12.91 -7.63 4.10
N LYS A 398 -13.89 -7.94 4.97
CA LYS A 398 -14.45 -6.95 5.91
C LYS A 398 -13.41 -6.43 6.90
N ALA A 399 -12.57 -7.31 7.43
CA ALA A 399 -11.49 -6.92 8.33
C ALA A 399 -10.51 -5.96 7.66
N GLN A 400 -10.20 -6.15 6.38
CA GLN A 400 -9.35 -5.26 5.62
C GLN A 400 -9.96 -3.86 5.44
N PHE A 401 -11.25 -3.76 5.11
CA PHE A 401 -11.94 -2.46 5.04
C PHE A 401 -11.97 -1.76 6.41
N ASN A 402 -12.29 -2.50 7.48
CA ASN A 402 -12.24 -1.97 8.84
C ASN A 402 -10.83 -1.49 9.22
N ASN A 403 -9.78 -2.19 8.79
CA ASN A 403 -8.40 -1.76 9.00
C ASN A 403 -8.11 -0.42 8.31
N ILE A 404 -8.53 -0.25 7.05
CA ILE A 404 -8.41 1.01 6.32
C ILE A 404 -9.14 2.16 7.02
N ASP A 405 -10.37 1.92 7.49
CA ASP A 405 -11.16 2.91 8.22
C ASP A 405 -10.48 3.29 9.56
N ASN A 406 -9.97 2.29 10.29
CA ASN A 406 -9.24 2.49 11.56
C ASN A 406 -7.90 3.20 11.39
N LEU A 407 -7.25 3.07 10.23
CA LEU A 407 -6.07 3.84 9.87
C LEU A 407 -6.39 5.33 9.65
N GLY A 408 -7.67 5.70 9.51
CA GLY A 408 -8.11 7.08 9.32
C GLY A 408 -8.16 7.52 7.86
N TYR A 409 -8.11 6.58 6.91
CA TYR A 409 -8.22 6.88 5.49
C TYR A 409 -9.58 7.51 5.15
N VAL A 410 -9.57 8.42 4.19
CA VAL A 410 -10.78 9.01 3.61
C VAL A 410 -10.59 9.09 2.10
N PRO A 411 -11.55 8.61 1.30
CA PRO A 411 -11.49 8.80 -0.14
C PRO A 411 -11.65 10.29 -0.47
N MET A 412 -10.76 10.81 -1.31
CA MET A 412 -10.94 12.13 -1.91
C MET A 412 -12.00 12.02 -3.03
N PRO A 413 -13.02 12.89 -3.07
CA PRO A 413 -13.93 13.01 -4.19
C PRO A 413 -13.18 13.31 -5.51
N GLU A 414 -13.83 12.96 -6.62
CA GLU A 414 -13.33 13.32 -7.95
C GLU A 414 -13.18 14.85 -8.08
N GLY A 415 -12.09 15.32 -8.68
CA GLY A 415 -11.75 16.74 -8.81
C GLY A 415 -11.12 17.39 -7.59
N ALA A 416 -11.34 16.86 -6.37
CA ALA A 416 -10.79 17.46 -5.15
C ALA A 416 -9.25 17.44 -5.11
N TYR A 417 -8.64 16.41 -5.71
CA TYR A 417 -7.18 16.33 -5.83
C TYR A 417 -6.62 17.42 -6.75
N GLU A 418 -7.22 17.58 -7.94
CA GLU A 418 -6.84 18.59 -8.92
C GLU A 418 -7.05 20.00 -8.39
N GLU A 419 -8.15 20.24 -7.66
CA GLU A 419 -8.43 21.52 -7.00
C GLU A 419 -7.36 21.84 -5.94
N TRP A 420 -7.06 20.89 -5.06
CA TRP A 420 -6.03 21.04 -4.04
C TRP A 420 -4.65 21.32 -4.67
N LEU A 421 -4.25 20.56 -5.69
CA LEU A 421 -3.02 20.81 -6.44
C LEU A 421 -3.01 22.17 -7.14
N GLY A 422 -4.15 22.60 -7.69
CA GLY A 422 -4.30 23.90 -8.33
C GLY A 422 -4.11 25.05 -7.34
N ASN A 423 -4.67 24.93 -6.14
CA ASN A 423 -4.53 25.91 -5.06
C ASN A 423 -3.08 26.04 -4.57
N MET A 424 -2.31 24.95 -4.56
CA MET A 424 -0.88 25.00 -4.22
C MET A 424 -0.07 25.86 -5.20
N LYS A 425 -0.44 25.89 -6.48
CA LYS A 425 0.31 26.58 -7.55
C LYS A 425 0.24 28.11 -7.48
N GLY A 426 -0.60 28.69 -6.63
CA GLY A 426 -0.83 30.14 -6.56
C GLY A 426 0.45 30.97 -6.36
N GLU A 427 0.46 32.20 -6.88
CA GLU A 427 1.62 33.11 -6.83
C GLU A 427 2.06 33.39 -5.38
N ALA A 428 1.12 33.53 -4.45
CA ALA A 428 1.42 33.72 -3.03
C ALA A 428 2.21 32.54 -2.43
N ASN A 429 1.88 31.30 -2.81
CA ASN A 429 2.59 30.10 -2.34
C ASN A 429 3.98 30.00 -2.99
N SER A 430 4.10 30.39 -4.27
CA SER A 430 5.38 30.48 -4.96
C SER A 430 6.32 31.48 -4.28
N GLN A 431 5.82 32.68 -3.94
CA GLN A 431 6.58 33.71 -3.21
C GLN A 431 7.00 33.24 -1.81
N LYS A 432 6.10 32.59 -1.06
CA LYS A 432 6.43 32.00 0.26
C LYS A 432 7.49 30.92 0.14
N SER A 433 7.40 30.05 -0.88
CA SER A 433 8.39 29.02 -1.16
C SER A 433 9.77 29.61 -1.47
N GLU A 434 9.83 30.67 -2.28
CA GLU A 434 11.10 31.35 -2.58
C GLU A 434 11.69 32.03 -1.34
N ALA A 435 10.87 32.69 -0.54
CA ALA A 435 11.31 33.29 0.73
C ALA A 435 11.81 32.23 1.72
N LEU A 436 11.15 31.07 1.79
CA LEU A 436 11.58 29.95 2.62
C LEU A 436 12.91 29.37 2.12
N ALA A 437 13.05 29.11 0.82
CA ALA A 437 14.29 28.62 0.24
C ALA A 437 15.47 29.58 0.49
N GLU A 438 15.23 30.89 0.35
CA GLU A 438 16.25 31.91 0.61
C GLU A 438 16.62 31.96 2.10
N ARG A 439 15.64 31.88 3.00
CA ARG A 439 15.90 31.81 4.44
C ARG A 439 16.75 30.59 4.82
N ILE A 440 16.42 29.42 4.28
CA ILE A 440 17.19 28.18 4.52
C ILE A 440 18.63 28.36 4.02
N ARG A 441 18.84 28.95 2.82
CA ARG A 441 20.18 29.22 2.27
C ARG A 441 20.98 30.15 3.17
N GLN A 442 20.36 31.21 3.68
CA GLN A 442 21.02 32.19 4.56
C GLN A 442 21.46 31.54 5.88
N ILE A 443 20.55 30.82 6.54
CA ILE A 443 20.84 30.08 7.78
C ILE A 443 21.97 29.08 7.57
N ASN A 444 21.93 28.31 6.46
CA ASN A 444 22.99 27.35 6.16
C ASN A 444 24.34 28.06 5.96
N ALA A 445 24.38 29.14 5.17
CA ALA A 445 25.60 29.91 4.94
C ALA A 445 26.20 30.50 6.24
N GLU A 446 25.36 30.95 7.16
CA GLU A 446 25.79 31.42 8.48
C GLU A 446 26.38 30.29 9.33
N LYS A 447 25.71 29.14 9.40
CA LYS A 447 26.23 27.96 10.12
C LYS A 447 27.55 27.48 9.54
N GLN A 448 27.70 27.51 8.22
CA GLN A 448 28.97 27.15 7.58
C GLN A 448 30.10 28.12 7.97
N LYS A 449 29.83 29.43 7.98
CA LYS A 449 30.81 30.41 8.48
C LYS A 449 31.18 30.15 9.94
N GLN A 450 30.21 29.83 10.80
CA GLN A 450 30.45 29.51 12.21
C GLN A 450 31.32 28.24 12.36
N LYS A 451 30.99 27.16 11.64
CA LYS A 451 31.79 25.91 11.64
C LYS A 451 33.24 26.17 11.20
N GLN A 452 33.45 26.98 10.15
CA GLN A 452 34.78 27.36 9.66
C GLN A 452 35.55 28.19 10.68
N GLN A 453 34.91 29.17 11.33
CA GLN A 453 35.52 29.97 12.39
C GLN A 453 35.91 29.13 13.60
N GLU A 454 35.05 28.21 14.02
CA GLU A 454 35.33 27.30 15.14
C GLU A 454 36.48 26.34 14.82
N ALA A 455 36.51 25.77 13.61
CA ALA A 455 37.60 24.92 13.15
C ALA A 455 38.94 25.69 13.13
N LEU A 456 38.93 26.94 12.66
CA LEU A 456 40.11 27.81 12.68
C LEU A 456 40.58 28.08 14.11
N ARG A 457 39.65 28.39 15.04
CA ARG A 457 39.95 28.60 16.45
C ARG A 457 40.59 27.35 17.08
N LYS A 458 40.00 26.17 16.87
CA LYS A 458 40.54 24.89 17.36
C LYS A 458 41.94 24.60 16.80
N ALA A 459 42.15 24.83 15.50
CA ALA A 459 43.46 24.66 14.88
C ALA A 459 44.52 25.61 15.45
N GLN A 460 44.14 26.86 15.74
CA GLN A 460 45.03 27.83 16.38
C GLN A 460 45.35 27.45 17.84
N GLU A 461 44.36 26.99 18.60
CA GLU A 461 44.56 26.49 19.97
C GLU A 461 45.48 25.26 20.00
N GLN A 462 45.31 24.34 19.06
CA GLN A 462 46.16 23.15 18.95
C GLN A 462 47.61 23.52 18.61
N LYS A 463 47.83 24.41 17.64
CA LYS A 463 49.18 24.93 17.33
C LYS A 463 49.84 25.60 18.53
N LYS A 464 49.08 26.32 19.37
CA LYS A 464 49.58 26.92 20.62
C LYS A 464 49.97 25.86 21.65
N LYS A 465 49.20 24.78 21.79
CA LYS A 465 49.53 23.67 22.70
C LYS A 465 50.78 22.93 22.24
N GLU A 466 50.90 22.68 20.95
CA GLU A 466 52.08 22.02 20.36
C GLU A 466 53.36 22.86 20.53
N SER A 467 53.28 24.19 20.34
CA SER A 467 54.42 25.08 20.57
C SER A 467 54.80 25.22 22.04
N GLN A 468 53.82 25.18 22.96
CA GLN A 468 54.10 25.16 24.40
C GLN A 468 54.78 23.85 24.82
N GLN A 469 54.31 22.70 24.34
CA GLN A 469 54.96 21.40 24.59
C GLN A 469 56.36 21.30 23.97
N SER A 470 56.61 21.90 22.81
CA SER A 470 57.96 21.92 22.22
C SER A 470 58.92 22.77 23.05
N ASN A 471 58.44 23.91 23.59
CA ASN A 471 59.25 24.79 24.43
C ASN A 471 59.55 24.18 25.80
N GLU A 472 58.62 23.42 26.39
CA GLU A 472 58.86 22.67 27.63
C GLU A 472 59.89 21.55 27.43
N LYS A 473 59.87 20.83 26.30
CA LYS A 473 60.90 19.83 25.97
C LYS A 473 62.27 20.42 25.63
N ALA A 474 62.33 21.70 25.24
CA ALA A 474 63.57 22.40 24.92
C ALA A 474 64.24 23.07 26.13
N GLN A 475 63.67 22.97 27.35
CA GLN A 475 64.34 23.43 28.56
C GLN A 475 65.56 22.54 28.88
N TYR A 476 66.70 23.06 28.44
CA TYR A 476 68.10 22.79 28.79
C TYR A 476 68.33 21.87 30.00
N PHE A 477 68.89 20.68 29.75
CA PHE A 477 69.62 19.92 30.77
C PHE A 477 70.95 20.64 31.02
N PRO A 478 71.21 21.17 32.23
CA PRO A 478 72.49 21.77 32.52
C PRO A 478 73.59 20.70 32.45
N ILE A 479 74.58 20.93 31.60
CA ILE A 479 75.79 20.10 31.54
C ILE A 479 76.57 20.37 32.83
N ASP A 480 76.74 19.35 33.67
CA ASP A 480 77.56 19.42 34.87
C ASP A 480 79.04 19.63 34.47
N PRO A 481 79.67 20.75 34.86
CA PRO A 481 81.08 21.01 34.54
C PRO A 481 82.07 20.06 35.22
N LYS A 482 81.62 19.17 36.13
CA LYS A 482 82.50 18.24 36.87
C LYS A 482 82.83 16.93 36.13
N HIS A 483 82.34 16.75 34.90
CA HIS A 483 82.61 15.56 34.07
C HIS A 483 83.17 15.88 32.68
N LEU A 484 84.05 16.88 32.58
CA LEU A 484 84.91 17.09 31.40
C LEU A 484 86.36 16.73 31.71
#